data_AF-A0AAD0FYW6-F1
#
_entry.id   AF-A0AAD0FYW6-F1
#
_cell.length_a   1.000
_cell.length_b   1.000
_cell.length_c   1.000
_cell.angle_alpha   90.00
_cell.angle_beta   90.00
_cell.angle_gamma   90.00
#
_symmetry.space_group_name_H-M   'P 1'
#
loop_
_entity.id
_entity.type
_entity.pdbx_description
1 polymer ?
#
loop_
_entity_poly.entity_id
_entity_poly.type
_entity_poly.pdbx_seq_one_letter_code
_entity_poly.pdbx_strand_id
1 'polypeptide(L)'
;MNTYKALALILMLIPISSMGSEKQANTTDEQHDKYLEHRAAWEKMLKERYDKELKHNPPKPPWIKFPDYHPSEIFWRMGDGESYINDYVFTYFKYASKAEINAYKIKYPEPADWRGTYKRFEH
;
A
#
# COMPACT_ATOMS: atom_id res chain seq x y z
N MET A 1 33.67 -0.57 -1.45
CA MET A 1 32.22 -0.76 -1.25
C MET A 1 31.52 0.10 -2.29
N ASN A 2 30.97 -0.51 -3.34
CA ASN A 2 30.62 0.18 -4.58
C ASN A 2 29.25 0.86 -4.45
N THR A 3 29.17 2.16 -4.70
CA THR A 3 27.97 3.01 -4.56
C THR A 3 26.76 2.47 -5.34
N TYR A 4 27.00 1.74 -6.42
CA TYR A 4 25.98 1.10 -7.27
C TYR A 4 25.27 -0.10 -6.61
N LYS A 5 25.91 -0.80 -5.66
CA LYS A 5 25.25 -1.89 -4.92
C LYS A 5 24.24 -1.34 -3.90
N ALA A 6 24.47 -0.14 -3.38
CA ALA A 6 23.57 0.51 -2.44
C ALA A 6 22.27 0.98 -3.12
N LEU A 7 22.36 1.53 -4.34
CA LEU A 7 21.19 1.98 -5.13
C LEU A 7 20.23 0.84 -5.50
N ALA A 8 20.76 -0.34 -5.86
CA ALA A 8 19.94 -1.52 -6.18
C ALA A 8 19.16 -2.05 -4.97
N LEU A 9 19.74 -1.97 -3.77
CA LEU A 9 19.06 -2.30 -2.51
C LEU A 9 17.99 -1.26 -2.14
N ILE A 10 18.24 0.02 -2.40
CA ILE A 10 17.27 1.09 -2.15
C ILE A 10 16.03 0.92 -3.03
N LEU A 11 16.17 0.54 -4.31
CA LEU A 11 15.04 0.32 -5.21
C LEU A 11 14.15 -0.88 -4.84
N MET A 12 14.68 -1.90 -4.14
CA MET A 12 13.89 -3.01 -3.61
C MET A 12 13.18 -2.68 -2.29
N LEU A 13 13.55 -1.56 -1.64
CA LEU A 13 13.01 -1.11 -0.36
C LEU A 13 12.01 0.03 -0.51
N ILE A 14 11.84 0.61 -1.70
CA ILE A 14 10.82 1.63 -1.95
C ILE A 14 9.47 0.92 -2.12
N PRO A 15 8.44 1.31 -1.36
CA PRO A 15 7.08 0.80 -1.55
C PRO A 15 6.63 1.06 -2.99
N ILE A 16 6.11 0.02 -3.65
CA ILE A 16 5.71 0.01 -5.06
C ILE A 16 4.71 1.14 -5.40
N SER A 17 3.95 1.61 -4.41
CA SER A 17 2.99 2.72 -4.52
C SER A 17 3.61 4.08 -4.88
N SER A 18 4.94 4.25 -4.75
CA SER A 18 5.61 5.54 -5.03
C SER A 18 6.22 5.68 -6.44
N MET A 19 6.26 4.63 -7.26
CA MET A 19 6.99 4.66 -8.55
C MET A 19 6.14 4.17 -9.71
N GLY A 20 5.86 5.09 -10.65
CA GLY A 20 5.17 4.80 -11.91
C GLY A 20 5.92 3.79 -12.78
N SER A 21 5.23 3.24 -13.78
CA SER A 21 5.76 2.18 -14.68
C SER A 21 6.85 2.65 -15.66
N GLU A 22 7.31 3.89 -15.55
CA GLU A 22 8.29 4.48 -16.46
C GLU A 22 9.72 3.99 -16.14
N LYS A 23 10.43 3.56 -17.18
CA LYS A 23 11.82 3.15 -17.08
C LYS A 23 12.67 4.35 -16.63
N GLN A 24 13.37 4.21 -15.50
CA GLN A 24 14.25 5.27 -15.02
C GLN A 24 15.43 5.45 -15.98
N ALA A 25 15.86 6.71 -16.18
CA ALA A 25 16.91 7.08 -17.13
C ALA A 25 18.26 6.34 -16.93
N ASN A 26 18.47 5.75 -15.74
CA ASN A 26 19.71 5.08 -15.35
C ASN A 26 19.57 3.57 -15.09
N THR A 27 18.42 2.94 -15.42
CA THR A 27 18.22 1.48 -15.27
C THR A 27 18.46 0.73 -16.56
N THR A 28 19.17 -0.39 -16.50
CA THR A 28 19.32 -1.33 -17.62
C THR A 28 18.00 -2.03 -17.93
N ASP A 29 17.87 -2.62 -19.12
CA ASP A 29 16.68 -3.41 -19.47
C ASP A 29 16.46 -4.57 -18.50
N GLU A 30 17.52 -5.29 -18.14
CA GLU A 30 17.45 -6.40 -17.17
C GLU A 30 16.95 -5.93 -15.78
N GLN A 31 17.36 -4.74 -15.33
CA GLN A 31 16.89 -4.19 -14.05
C GLN A 31 15.40 -3.80 -14.12
N HIS A 32 14.97 -3.26 -15.26
CA HIS A 32 13.57 -2.91 -15.47
C HIS A 32 12.68 -4.16 -15.55
N ASP A 33 13.12 -5.21 -16.25
CA ASP A 33 12.39 -6.47 -16.37
C ASP A 33 12.22 -7.14 -15.00
N LYS A 34 13.30 -7.23 -14.19
CA LYS A 34 13.21 -7.74 -12.80
C LYS A 34 12.25 -6.93 -11.94
N TYR A 35 12.21 -5.61 -12.10
CA TYR A 35 11.24 -4.76 -11.42
C TYR A 35 9.80 -5.08 -11.84
N LEU A 36 9.54 -5.26 -13.13
CA LEU A 36 8.22 -5.61 -13.65
C LEU A 36 7.76 -6.98 -13.14
N GLU A 37 8.65 -7.98 -13.14
CA GLU A 37 8.38 -9.31 -12.58
C GLU A 37 8.05 -9.24 -11.08
N HIS A 38 8.88 -8.51 -10.31
CA HIS A 38 8.65 -8.31 -8.88
C HIS A 38 7.30 -7.62 -8.62
N ARG A 39 6.99 -6.56 -9.39
CA ARG A 39 5.71 -5.84 -9.29
C ARG A 39 4.53 -6.74 -9.61
N ALA A 40 4.61 -7.56 -10.66
CA ALA A 40 3.56 -8.50 -11.02
C ALA A 40 3.36 -9.57 -9.94
N ALA A 41 4.45 -10.10 -9.38
CA ALA A 41 4.39 -11.05 -8.28
C ALA A 41 3.76 -10.43 -7.01
N TRP A 42 4.12 -9.18 -6.70
CA TRP A 42 3.55 -8.45 -5.57
C TRP A 42 2.05 -8.19 -5.75
N GLU A 43 1.63 -7.70 -6.91
CA GLU A 43 0.22 -7.49 -7.26
C GLU A 43 -0.58 -8.79 -7.16
N LYS A 44 -0.01 -9.91 -7.64
CA LYS A 44 -0.61 -11.24 -7.47
C LYS A 44 -0.78 -11.61 -6.00
N MET A 45 0.26 -11.42 -5.19
CA MET A 45 0.21 -11.67 -3.74
C MET A 45 -0.88 -10.83 -3.06
N LEU A 46 -0.96 -9.53 -3.35
CA LEU A 46 -2.00 -8.65 -2.79
C LEU A 46 -3.40 -9.09 -3.20
N LYS A 47 -3.59 -9.47 -4.46
CA LYS A 47 -4.88 -9.99 -4.92
C LYS A 47 -5.24 -11.30 -4.22
N GLU A 48 -4.29 -12.22 -4.06
CA GLU A 48 -4.52 -13.46 -3.31
C GLU A 48 -4.87 -13.19 -1.84
N ARG A 49 -4.23 -12.21 -1.20
CA ARG A 49 -4.58 -11.77 0.16
C ARG A 49 -6.03 -11.26 0.20
N TYR A 50 -6.41 -10.42 -0.76
CA TYR A 50 -7.79 -9.96 -0.83
C TYR A 50 -8.78 -11.12 -0.95
N ASP A 51 -8.55 -12.03 -1.89
CA ASP A 51 -9.47 -13.14 -2.17
C ASP A 51 -9.58 -14.12 -1.00
N LYS A 52 -8.48 -14.40 -0.29
CA LYS A 52 -8.42 -15.37 0.81
C LYS A 52 -8.84 -14.79 2.16
N GLU A 53 -8.57 -13.51 2.41
CA GLU A 53 -8.69 -12.90 3.73
C GLU A 53 -9.64 -11.68 3.70
N LEU A 54 -9.27 -10.62 2.99
CA LEU A 54 -9.89 -9.30 3.17
C LEU A 54 -11.31 -9.20 2.62
N LYS A 55 -11.65 -10.04 1.64
CA LYS A 55 -13.01 -10.14 1.10
C LYS A 55 -14.03 -10.53 2.17
N HIS A 56 -13.65 -11.41 3.10
CA HIS A 56 -14.52 -11.90 4.16
C HIS A 56 -14.29 -11.19 5.49
N ASN A 57 -13.10 -10.63 5.69
CA ASN A 57 -12.72 -9.90 6.88
C ASN A 57 -12.05 -8.56 6.52
N PRO A 58 -12.83 -7.51 6.23
CA PRO A 58 -12.29 -6.20 5.89
C PRO A 58 -11.33 -5.69 6.99
N PRO A 59 -10.19 -5.09 6.63
CA PRO A 59 -9.22 -4.60 7.61
C PRO A 59 -9.83 -3.48 8.45
N LYS A 60 -9.43 -3.31 9.71
CA LYS A 60 -9.86 -2.16 10.51
C LYS A 60 -9.25 -0.86 9.95
N PRO A 61 -9.89 0.30 10.05
CA PRO A 61 -9.26 1.53 9.60
C PRO A 61 -8.07 1.87 10.51
N PRO A 62 -7.11 2.69 10.04
CA PRO A 62 -5.88 3.03 10.78
C PRO A 62 -6.14 3.47 12.24
N TRP A 63 -7.09 4.38 12.46
CA TRP A 63 -7.44 4.92 13.78
C TRP A 63 -8.07 3.92 14.75
N ILE A 64 -8.48 2.74 14.28
CA ILE A 64 -8.97 1.65 15.14
C ILE A 64 -7.87 0.60 15.34
N LYS A 65 -7.05 0.34 14.33
CA LYS A 65 -5.96 -0.67 14.43
C LYS A 65 -4.79 -0.15 15.27
N PHE A 66 -4.43 1.10 15.10
CA PHE A 66 -3.31 1.78 15.75
C PHE A 66 -3.80 3.12 16.33
N PRO A 67 -4.60 3.08 17.42
CA PRO A 67 -5.27 4.27 17.96
C PRO A 67 -4.31 5.31 18.54
N ASP A 68 -3.10 4.90 18.94
CA ASP A 68 -2.11 5.78 19.58
C ASP A 68 -1.30 6.62 18.59
N TYR A 69 -1.47 6.40 17.29
CA TYR A 69 -0.71 7.09 16.24
C TYR A 69 -1.56 8.12 15.50
N HIS A 70 -1.15 9.38 15.56
CA HIS A 70 -1.76 10.47 14.81
C HIS A 70 -1.48 10.30 13.29
N PRO A 71 -2.39 10.70 12.39
CA PRO A 71 -2.25 10.48 10.95
C PRO A 71 -1.04 11.18 10.30
N SER A 72 -0.46 12.18 10.96
CA SER A 72 0.73 12.89 10.48
C SER A 72 2.06 12.23 10.87
N GLU A 73 2.02 11.17 11.66
CA GLU A 73 3.24 10.55 12.17
C GLU A 73 4.00 9.75 11.11
N ILE A 74 5.32 9.70 11.29
CA ILE A 74 6.22 8.95 10.40
C ILE A 74 5.90 7.45 10.37
N PHE A 75 5.26 6.93 11.41
CA PHE A 75 4.77 5.55 11.49
C PHE A 75 3.98 5.11 10.25
N TRP A 76 3.24 6.02 9.62
CA TRP A 76 2.44 5.69 8.42
C TRP A 76 3.25 5.66 7.11
N ARG A 77 4.51 6.06 7.16
CA ARG A 77 5.42 6.19 6.02
C ARG A 77 6.60 5.22 6.07
N MET A 78 6.65 4.38 7.10
CA MET A 78 7.67 3.34 7.26
C MET A 78 7.22 2.25 8.23
N GLY A 79 7.75 1.05 8.04
CA GLY A 79 7.53 -0.07 8.97
C GLY A 79 6.07 -0.52 9.02
N ASP A 80 5.60 -0.93 10.20
CA ASP A 80 4.32 -1.61 10.37
C ASP A 80 3.11 -0.78 9.92
N GLY A 81 3.12 0.54 10.15
CA GLY A 81 2.02 1.41 9.74
C GLY A 81 1.90 1.53 8.22
N GLU A 82 3.03 1.66 7.54
CA GLU A 82 3.08 1.65 6.07
C GLU A 82 2.68 0.30 5.49
N SER A 83 3.25 -0.80 6.01
CA SER A 83 2.88 -2.15 5.58
C SER A 83 1.39 -2.41 5.79
N TYR A 84 0.81 -1.96 6.91
CA TYR A 84 -0.62 -2.10 7.16
C TYR A 84 -1.47 -1.32 6.13
N ILE A 85 -1.10 -0.07 5.83
CA ILE A 85 -1.82 0.73 4.83
C ILE A 85 -1.73 0.07 3.46
N ASN A 86 -0.54 -0.30 2.99
CA ASN A 86 -0.35 -0.83 1.63
C ASN A 86 -0.95 -2.24 1.48
N ASP A 87 -0.62 -3.14 2.38
CA ASP A 87 -0.91 -4.57 2.18
C ASP A 87 -2.34 -4.93 2.54
N TYR A 88 -2.99 -4.14 3.41
CA TYR A 88 -4.35 -4.43 3.88
C TYR A 88 -5.33 -3.37 3.42
N VAL A 89 -5.12 -2.11 3.81
CA VAL A 89 -6.12 -1.07 3.61
C VAL A 89 -6.27 -0.71 2.13
N PHE A 90 -5.19 -0.32 1.45
CA PHE A 90 -5.22 -0.04 0.01
C PHE A 90 -5.59 -1.29 -0.79
N THR A 91 -5.09 -2.46 -0.41
CA THR A 91 -5.45 -3.71 -1.08
C THR A 91 -6.97 -3.97 -1.01
N TYR A 92 -7.60 -3.76 0.14
CA TYR A 92 -9.05 -3.87 0.25
C TYR A 92 -9.77 -2.82 -0.61
N PHE A 93 -9.36 -1.55 -0.56
CA PHE A 93 -9.97 -0.46 -1.34
C PHE A 93 -9.80 -0.62 -2.85
N LYS A 94 -8.72 -1.26 -3.28
CA LYS A 94 -8.42 -1.53 -4.69
C LYS A 94 -9.32 -2.61 -5.31
N TYR A 95 -9.66 -3.65 -4.55
CA TYR A 95 -10.36 -4.82 -5.09
C TYR A 95 -11.81 -4.96 -4.63
N ALA A 96 -12.20 -4.35 -3.52
CA ALA A 96 -13.59 -4.39 -3.06
C ALA A 96 -14.51 -3.60 -3.99
N SER A 97 -15.77 -4.02 -4.05
CA SER A 97 -16.80 -3.33 -4.79
C SER A 97 -17.13 -1.98 -4.13
N LYS A 98 -17.65 -1.04 -4.94
CA LYS A 98 -18.13 0.25 -4.44
C LYS A 98 -19.17 0.12 -3.33
N ALA A 99 -20.01 -0.92 -3.37
CA ALA A 99 -21.01 -1.18 -2.34
C ALA A 99 -20.36 -1.58 -1.00
N GLU A 100 -19.35 -2.47 -1.04
CA GLU A 100 -18.58 -2.86 0.14
C GLU A 100 -17.81 -1.67 0.73
N ILE A 101 -17.19 -0.85 -0.11
CA ILE A 101 -16.50 0.37 0.33
C ILE A 101 -17.46 1.37 0.96
N ASN A 102 -18.65 1.58 0.40
CA ASN A 102 -19.66 2.44 1.01
C ASN A 102 -20.12 1.89 2.37
N ALA A 103 -20.37 0.58 2.47
CA ALA A 103 -20.73 -0.06 3.73
C ALA A 103 -19.60 0.07 4.78
N TYR A 104 -18.35 -0.08 4.35
CA TYR A 104 -17.17 0.11 5.19
C TYR A 104 -17.09 1.51 5.78
N LYS A 105 -17.29 2.55 4.95
CA LYS A 105 -17.25 3.96 5.36
C LYS A 105 -18.38 4.33 6.33
N ILE A 106 -19.55 3.72 6.17
CA ILE A 106 -20.68 3.89 7.11
C ILE A 106 -20.34 3.23 8.46
N LYS A 107 -19.77 2.01 8.44
CA LYS A 107 -19.38 1.28 9.64
C LYS A 107 -18.25 1.98 10.41
N TYR A 108 -17.35 2.61 9.69
CA TYR A 108 -16.16 3.27 10.24
C TYR A 108 -16.11 4.73 9.77
N PRO A 109 -16.87 5.65 10.38
CA PRO A 109 -16.77 7.06 10.02
C PRO A 109 -15.36 7.61 10.32
N GLU A 110 -14.88 8.53 9.48
CA GLU A 110 -13.62 9.23 9.71
C GLU A 110 -13.74 10.13 10.95
N PRO A 111 -12.88 9.96 11.97
CA PRO A 111 -12.76 10.96 13.02
C PRO A 111 -12.15 12.26 12.47
N ALA A 112 -12.26 13.34 13.24
CA ALA A 112 -11.86 14.69 12.81
C ALA A 112 -10.42 14.74 12.26
N ASP A 113 -9.48 14.13 12.98
CA ASP A 113 -8.05 14.17 12.63
C ASP A 113 -7.74 13.34 11.36
N TRP A 114 -8.61 12.39 11.01
CA TRP A 114 -8.44 11.48 9.88
C TRP A 114 -9.25 11.87 8.65
N ARG A 115 -9.88 13.06 8.67
CA ARG A 115 -10.75 13.53 7.59
C ARG A 115 -10.04 13.53 6.23
N GLY A 116 -10.72 13.00 5.22
CA GLY A 116 -10.19 12.88 3.84
C GLY A 116 -9.36 11.63 3.59
N THR A 117 -9.25 10.74 4.57
CA THR A 117 -8.49 9.48 4.44
C THR A 117 -9.10 8.54 3.40
N TYR A 118 -10.42 8.37 3.37
CA TYR A 118 -11.10 7.54 2.38
C TYR A 118 -10.93 8.07 0.97
N LYS A 119 -10.95 9.39 0.80
CA LYS A 119 -10.64 9.99 -0.49
C LYS A 119 -9.23 9.60 -0.96
N ARG A 120 -8.25 9.54 -0.05
CA ARG A 120 -6.89 9.06 -0.36
C ARG A 120 -6.85 7.56 -0.68
N PHE A 121 -7.69 6.74 -0.05
CA PHE A 121 -7.70 5.29 -0.25
C PHE A 121 -8.40 4.85 -1.54
N GLU A 122 -9.31 5.66 -2.06
CA GLU A 122 -10.05 5.39 -3.31
C GLU A 122 -9.30 5.88 -4.58
N HIS A 123 -8.14 6.53 -4.43
CA HIS A 123 -7.33 7.10 -5.51
C HIS A 123 -5.97 6.39 -5.63
#